data_AF-A0A4Y2L7Y8-F1
#
_entry.id   AF-A0A4Y2L7Y8-F1
#
_cell.length_a   1.000
_cell.length_b   1.000
_cell.length_c   1.000
_cell.angle_alpha   90.00
_cell.angle_beta   90.00
_cell.angle_gamma   90.00
#
_symmetry.space_group_name_H-M   'P 1'
#
loop_
_entity.id
_entity.type
_entity.pdbx_description
1 polymer ?
#
loop_
_entity_poly.entity_id
_entity_poly.type
_entity_poly.pdbx_seq_one_letter_code
_entity_poly.pdbx_strand_id
1 'polypeptide(L)'
;MNNSVYGKTMENIRNRVDVQLVNDEKKAQKLVAAPTFKRFKIFDNELVGVERVKKCLTLDKPIYVGFVILELSKLIMYNFHYNVMKKEYGDKAELLFTDTDSLTYEVETEDIYEDMSRHMDIYDTSDYPRDHFLFSESNKKKIGCFKDELHSKPIYEFIGLRPKMYSIKSERGEKKTAKGVARSVVERNVRHEDYRRCREELKSTREIQHRIQSENHKLKTVKVNKIALCAFDDKRYLLDDNVHTLAHGHYKI
;
A
#
# COMPACT_ATOMS: atom_id res chain seq x y z
N MET A 1 -13.32 -7.66 -10.14
CA MET A 1 -12.80 -8.44 -11.28
C MET A 1 -11.80 -7.66 -12.13
N ASN A 2 -11.91 -6.33 -12.24
CA ASN A 2 -11.02 -5.53 -13.10
C ASN A 2 -9.53 -5.60 -12.69
N ASN A 3 -9.20 -5.45 -11.41
CA ASN A 3 -7.80 -5.43 -10.95
C ASN A 3 -7.08 -6.77 -11.13
N SER A 4 -7.79 -7.90 -11.07
CA SER A 4 -7.20 -9.23 -11.29
C SER A 4 -6.83 -9.46 -12.75
N VAL A 5 -7.56 -8.85 -13.70
CA VAL A 5 -7.21 -8.91 -15.13
C VAL A 5 -5.90 -8.17 -15.38
N TYR A 6 -5.75 -6.96 -14.84
CA TYR A 6 -4.49 -6.22 -14.86
C TYR A 6 -3.33 -7.06 -14.29
N GLY A 7 -3.48 -7.60 -13.07
CA GLY A 7 -2.43 -8.41 -12.44
C GLY A 7 -2.02 -9.63 -13.27
N LYS A 8 -2.95 -10.21 -14.05
CA LYS A 8 -2.66 -11.33 -14.94
C LYS A 8 -1.78 -10.94 -16.12
N THR A 9 -1.92 -9.73 -16.65
CA THR A 9 -1.07 -9.24 -17.75
C THR A 9 0.41 -9.11 -17.34
N MET A 10 0.65 -8.81 -16.07
CA MET A 10 1.98 -8.64 -15.46
C MET A 10 2.50 -9.90 -14.76
N GLU A 11 1.87 -11.07 -14.95
CA GLU A 11 2.29 -12.30 -14.31
C GLU A 11 3.72 -12.68 -14.72
N ASN A 12 4.62 -12.79 -13.74
CA ASN A 12 5.97 -13.28 -13.99
C ASN A 12 5.99 -14.82 -14.08
N ILE A 13 5.91 -15.33 -15.29
CA ILE A 13 5.93 -16.77 -15.60
C ILE A 13 7.22 -17.44 -15.13
N ARG A 14 8.34 -16.70 -15.03
CA ARG A 14 9.63 -17.23 -14.57
C ARG A 14 9.61 -17.66 -13.10
N ASN A 15 8.64 -17.15 -12.32
CA ASN A 15 8.45 -17.58 -10.93
C ASN A 15 7.70 -18.91 -10.81
N ARG A 16 7.19 -19.47 -11.92
CA ARG A 16 6.52 -20.78 -11.91
C ARG A 16 7.52 -21.89 -11.70
N VAL A 17 7.14 -22.83 -10.85
CA VAL A 17 7.96 -24.00 -10.48
C VAL A 17 7.14 -25.26 -10.62
N ASP A 18 7.83 -26.37 -10.87
CA ASP A 18 7.26 -27.70 -10.73
C ASP A 18 7.49 -28.19 -9.32
N VAL A 19 6.40 -28.47 -8.59
CA VAL A 19 6.46 -29.10 -7.28
C VAL A 19 5.98 -30.54 -7.41
N GLN A 20 6.81 -31.48 -6.98
CA GLN A 20 6.46 -32.90 -6.93
C GLN A 20 6.54 -33.40 -5.50
N LEU A 21 5.48 -34.04 -5.03
CA LEU A 21 5.46 -34.78 -3.78
C LEU A 21 5.95 -36.21 -4.03
N VAL A 22 6.88 -36.68 -3.22
CA VAL A 22 7.60 -37.93 -3.43
C VAL A 22 7.68 -38.69 -2.11
N ASN A 23 7.39 -39.99 -2.16
CA ASN A 23 7.45 -40.92 -1.04
C ASN A 23 8.39 -42.12 -1.29
N ASP A 24 9.19 -42.04 -2.36
CA ASP A 24 10.18 -43.05 -2.74
C ASP A 24 11.57 -42.41 -2.81
N GLU A 25 12.53 -43.01 -2.10
CA GLU A 25 13.88 -42.48 -1.96
C GLU A 25 14.60 -42.41 -3.32
N LYS A 26 14.51 -43.46 -4.14
CA LYS A 26 15.19 -43.50 -5.45
C LYS A 26 14.68 -42.41 -6.38
N LYS A 27 13.37 -42.17 -6.38
CA LYS A 27 12.74 -41.09 -7.14
C LYS A 27 13.15 -39.72 -6.61
N ALA A 28 13.24 -39.55 -5.29
CA ALA A 28 13.70 -38.30 -4.68
C ALA A 28 15.15 -38.00 -5.08
N GLN A 29 16.06 -38.96 -4.96
CA GLN A 29 17.47 -38.84 -5.38
C GLN A 29 17.59 -38.46 -6.87
N LYS A 30 16.81 -39.10 -7.75
CA LYS A 30 16.77 -38.77 -9.18
C LYS A 30 16.32 -37.33 -9.44
N LEU A 31 15.36 -36.82 -8.67
CA LEU A 31 14.84 -35.47 -8.84
C LEU A 31 15.79 -34.40 -8.29
N VAL A 32 16.53 -34.71 -7.23
CA VAL A 32 17.57 -33.83 -6.66
C VAL A 32 18.80 -33.75 -7.58
N ALA A 33 19.18 -34.87 -8.21
CA ALA A 33 20.28 -34.90 -9.18
C ALA A 33 19.98 -34.18 -10.50
N ALA A 34 18.71 -33.81 -10.76
CA ALA A 34 18.35 -33.12 -11.99
C ALA A 34 18.89 -31.68 -12.01
N PRO A 35 19.36 -31.17 -13.17
CA PRO A 35 19.86 -29.79 -13.27
C PRO A 35 18.78 -28.73 -13.02
N THR A 36 17.51 -29.12 -13.07
CA THR A 36 16.37 -28.25 -12.74
C THR A 36 16.04 -28.20 -11.26
N PHE A 37 16.75 -28.95 -10.41
CA PHE A 37 16.53 -28.94 -8.97
C PHE A 37 16.77 -27.55 -8.39
N LYS A 38 15.88 -27.13 -7.48
CA LYS A 38 15.99 -25.83 -6.79
C LYS A 38 16.10 -26.00 -5.29
N ARG A 39 15.19 -26.77 -4.69
CA ARG A 39 15.20 -27.13 -3.26
C ARG A 39 14.27 -28.30 -3.01
N PHE A 40 14.43 -28.94 -1.85
CA PHE A 40 13.44 -29.87 -1.33
C PHE A 40 12.98 -29.42 0.06
N LYS A 41 11.81 -29.92 0.47
CA LYS A 41 11.27 -29.75 1.81
C LYS A 41 10.73 -31.08 2.30
N ILE A 42 11.30 -31.58 3.39
CA ILE A 42 10.84 -32.80 4.06
C ILE A 42 9.62 -32.41 4.90
N PHE A 43 8.49 -33.10 4.69
CA PHE A 43 7.26 -32.88 5.45
C PHE A 43 7.17 -33.83 6.64
N ASP A 44 7.55 -35.09 6.42
CA ASP A 44 7.68 -36.15 7.41
C ASP A 44 8.66 -37.23 6.88
N ASN A 45 8.74 -38.37 7.55
CA ASN A 45 9.65 -39.46 7.20
C ASN A 45 9.33 -40.14 5.86
N GLU A 46 8.11 -39.98 5.36
CA GLU A 46 7.62 -40.67 4.15
C GLU A 46 7.31 -39.70 3.01
N LEU A 47 7.37 -38.38 3.23
CA LEU A 47 6.98 -37.40 2.24
C LEU A 47 7.98 -36.25 2.12
N VAL A 48 8.52 -36.08 0.92
CA VAL A 48 9.34 -34.94 0.52
C VAL A 48 8.72 -34.20 -0.66
N GLY A 49 8.65 -32.87 -0.56
CA GLY A 49 8.34 -32.00 -1.68
C GLY A 49 9.61 -31.54 -2.39
N VAL A 50 9.75 -31.83 -3.68
CA VAL A 50 10.88 -31.37 -4.50
C VAL A 50 10.41 -30.25 -5.43
N GLU A 51 11.00 -29.07 -5.27
CA GLU A 51 10.77 -27.89 -6.13
C GLU A 51 11.83 -27.86 -7.24
N ARG A 52 11.36 -27.73 -8.48
CA ARG A 52 12.20 -27.65 -9.67
C ARG A 52 11.83 -26.44 -10.53
N VAL A 53 12.81 -25.85 -11.19
CA VAL A 53 12.54 -24.86 -12.24
C VAL A 53 11.93 -25.54 -13.47
N LYS A 54 11.05 -24.82 -14.17
CA LYS A 54 10.47 -25.29 -15.43
C LYS A 54 11.56 -25.36 -16.50
N LYS A 55 11.65 -26.50 -17.20
CA LYS A 55 12.62 -26.69 -18.31
C LYS A 55 12.38 -25.74 -19.49
N CYS A 56 11.12 -25.60 -19.87
CA CYS A 56 10.68 -24.70 -20.93
C CYS A 56 9.63 -23.74 -20.38
N LEU A 57 9.73 -22.47 -20.75
CA LEU A 57 8.79 -21.43 -20.38
C LEU A 57 8.25 -20.77 -21.63
N THR A 58 6.93 -20.69 -21.75
CA THR A 58 6.27 -19.90 -22.80
C THR A 58 6.00 -18.51 -22.24
N LEU A 59 6.54 -17.47 -22.87
CA LEU A 59 6.29 -16.07 -22.50
C LEU A 59 5.05 -15.56 -23.22
N ASP A 60 3.87 -15.92 -22.70
CA ASP A 60 2.55 -15.67 -23.29
C ASP A 60 1.76 -14.56 -22.58
N LYS A 61 2.42 -13.76 -21.74
CA LYS A 61 1.76 -12.71 -20.95
C LYS A 61 1.92 -11.36 -21.66
N PRO A 62 0.84 -10.60 -21.88
CA PRO A 62 0.89 -9.32 -22.57
C PRO A 62 1.38 -8.22 -21.60
N ILE A 63 2.64 -8.31 -21.17
CA ILE A 63 3.26 -7.43 -20.16
C ILE A 63 3.17 -5.96 -20.58
N TYR A 64 3.28 -5.67 -21.88
CA TYR A 64 3.15 -4.32 -22.42
C TYR A 64 1.79 -3.67 -22.10
N VAL A 65 0.70 -4.44 -22.06
CA VAL A 65 -0.62 -3.93 -21.67
C VAL A 65 -0.61 -3.49 -20.21
N GLY A 66 -0.09 -4.34 -19.32
CA GLY A 66 0.03 -4.01 -17.90
C GLY A 66 0.94 -2.81 -17.66
N PHE A 67 2.05 -2.72 -18.37
CA PHE A 67 2.94 -1.56 -18.33
C PHE A 67 2.19 -0.27 -18.71
N VAL A 68 1.50 -0.24 -19.85
CA VAL A 68 0.75 0.95 -20.30
C VAL A 68 -0.33 1.36 -19.30
N ILE A 69 -1.07 0.40 -18.73
CA ILE A 69 -2.09 0.70 -17.70
C ILE A 69 -1.44 1.38 -16.48
N LEU A 70 -0.29 0.88 -16.01
CA LEU A 70 0.41 1.45 -14.87
C LEU A 70 0.92 2.87 -15.16
N GLU A 71 1.47 3.09 -16.35
CA GLU A 71 1.96 4.42 -16.75
C GLU A 71 0.81 5.43 -16.91
N LEU A 72 -0.32 5.03 -17.50
CA LEU A 72 -1.51 5.88 -17.58
C LEU A 72 -2.06 6.21 -16.18
N SER A 73 -2.07 5.24 -15.26
CA SER A 73 -2.50 5.48 -13.88
C SER A 73 -1.61 6.51 -13.17
N LYS A 74 -0.29 6.42 -13.32
CA LYS A 74 0.65 7.42 -12.77
C LYS A 74 0.45 8.79 -13.43
N LEU A 75 0.24 8.82 -14.74
CA LEU A 75 0.03 10.06 -15.48
C LEU A 75 -1.18 10.83 -14.97
N ILE A 76 -2.28 10.14 -14.63
CA ILE A 76 -3.47 10.77 -14.02
C ILE A 76 -3.12 11.42 -12.67
N MET A 77 -2.39 10.69 -11.81
CA MET A 77 -1.98 11.19 -10.50
C MET A 77 -1.02 12.39 -10.63
N TYR A 78 -0.04 12.31 -11.53
CA TYR A 78 0.91 13.38 -11.78
C TYR A 78 0.25 14.61 -12.42
N ASN A 79 -0.70 14.40 -13.34
CA ASN A 79 -1.44 15.50 -13.93
C ASN A 79 -2.21 16.28 -12.86
N PHE A 80 -2.88 15.58 -11.94
CA PHE A 80 -3.55 16.24 -10.82
C PHE A 80 -2.57 16.97 -9.90
N HIS A 81 -1.46 16.34 -9.53
CA HIS A 81 -0.46 16.97 -8.67
C HIS A 81 0.17 18.23 -9.30
N TYR A 82 0.70 18.12 -10.52
CA TYR A 82 1.48 19.19 -11.14
C TYR A 82 0.62 20.25 -11.84
N ASN A 83 -0.43 19.83 -12.55
CA ASN A 83 -1.22 20.75 -13.39
C ASN A 83 -2.47 21.31 -12.70
N VAL A 84 -2.89 20.73 -11.56
CA VAL A 84 -3.98 21.26 -10.73
C VAL A 84 -3.40 21.81 -9.42
N MET A 85 -3.00 20.94 -8.50
CA MET A 85 -2.63 21.36 -7.14
C MET A 85 -1.42 22.31 -7.11
N LYS A 86 -0.31 21.96 -7.77
CA LYS A 86 0.87 22.83 -7.81
C LYS A 86 0.65 24.11 -8.61
N LYS A 87 -0.22 24.09 -9.62
CA LYS A 87 -0.52 25.27 -10.43
C LYS A 87 -1.40 26.27 -9.67
N GLU A 88 -2.36 25.78 -8.89
CA GLU A 88 -3.32 26.62 -8.16
C GLU A 88 -2.71 27.16 -6.86
N TYR A 89 -2.02 26.33 -6.08
CA TYR A 89 -1.56 26.70 -4.74
C TYR A 89 -0.05 26.94 -4.63
N GLY A 90 0.76 26.43 -5.58
CA GLY A 90 2.21 26.61 -5.56
C GLY A 90 2.87 26.07 -4.29
N ASP A 91 3.42 26.98 -3.47
CA ASP A 91 4.06 26.67 -2.19
C ASP A 91 3.06 26.60 -1.03
N LYS A 92 1.81 27.05 -1.24
CA LYS A 92 0.72 26.93 -0.25
C LYS A 92 0.13 25.53 -0.18
N ALA A 93 0.58 24.60 -1.03
CA ALA A 93 0.19 23.20 -0.96
C ALA A 93 1.39 22.28 -0.76
N GLU A 94 1.34 21.51 0.31
CA GLU A 94 2.29 20.46 0.63
C GLU A 94 1.65 19.07 0.45
N LEU A 95 2.34 18.21 -0.29
CA LEU A 95 1.92 16.81 -0.46
C LEU A 95 2.43 15.99 0.73
N LEU A 96 1.54 15.69 1.66
CA LEU A 96 1.86 14.92 2.87
C LEU A 96 2.09 13.43 2.58
N PHE A 97 1.31 12.87 1.65
CA PHE A 97 1.37 11.43 1.35
C PHE A 97 0.75 11.07 0.00
N THR A 98 1.24 9.97 -0.58
CA THR A 98 0.61 9.28 -1.71
C THR A 98 0.73 7.76 -1.60
N ASP A 99 -0.33 7.04 -1.96
CA ASP A 99 -0.29 5.58 -2.20
C ASP A 99 -1.20 5.20 -3.36
N THR A 100 -0.55 4.84 -4.47
CA THR A 100 -1.15 4.32 -5.71
C THR A 100 -2.14 5.28 -6.38
N ASP A 101 -3.33 5.44 -5.83
CA ASP A 101 -4.48 6.19 -6.36
C ASP A 101 -5.01 7.24 -5.38
N SER A 102 -4.24 7.55 -4.33
CA SER A 102 -4.60 8.55 -3.31
C SER A 102 -3.50 9.59 -3.12
N LEU A 103 -3.92 10.81 -2.79
CA LEU A 103 -3.09 11.95 -2.42
C LEU A 103 -3.68 12.59 -1.15
N THR A 104 -2.81 13.07 -0.27
CA THR A 104 -3.22 13.83 0.91
C THR A 104 -2.38 15.11 0.96
N TYR A 105 -3.06 16.25 1.02
CA TYR A 105 -2.44 17.56 1.00
C TYR A 105 -2.74 18.33 2.28
N GLU A 106 -1.77 19.14 2.69
CA GLU A 106 -2.00 20.34 3.49
C GLU A 106 -2.07 21.51 2.51
N VAL A 107 -3.14 22.30 2.59
CA VAL A 107 -3.38 23.43 1.67
C VAL A 107 -3.77 24.66 2.48
N GLU A 108 -3.04 25.74 2.30
CA GLU A 108 -3.35 27.05 2.84
C GLU A 108 -4.23 27.83 1.84
N THR A 109 -5.53 27.94 2.15
CA THR A 109 -6.52 28.70 1.38
C THR A 109 -7.65 29.19 2.30
N GLU A 110 -8.47 30.12 1.83
CA GLU A 110 -9.64 30.62 2.58
C GLU A 110 -10.74 29.54 2.68
N ASP A 111 -11.09 28.91 1.55
CA ASP A 111 -12.04 27.80 1.50
C ASP A 111 -11.70 26.84 0.36
N ILE A 112 -11.21 25.66 0.71
CA ILE A 112 -10.85 24.61 -0.24
C ILE A 112 -12.05 24.10 -1.05
N TYR A 113 -13.26 24.14 -0.49
CA TYR A 113 -14.47 23.73 -1.17
C TYR A 113 -14.91 24.79 -2.20
N GLU A 114 -14.71 26.07 -1.91
CA GLU A 114 -14.92 27.11 -2.91
C GLU A 114 -13.95 26.95 -4.09
N ASP A 115 -12.67 26.66 -3.81
CA ASP A 115 -11.69 26.43 -4.87
C ASP A 115 -12.03 25.19 -5.71
N MET A 116 -12.44 24.09 -5.08
CA MET A 116 -12.91 22.88 -5.78
C MET A 116 -14.11 23.14 -6.72
N SER A 117 -14.96 24.12 -6.39
CA SER A 117 -16.13 24.48 -7.22
C SER A 117 -15.73 24.95 -8.64
N ARG A 118 -14.50 25.46 -8.81
CA ARG A 118 -13.97 25.94 -10.09
C ARG A 118 -13.55 24.80 -11.02
N HIS A 119 -13.37 23.60 -10.47
CA HIS A 119 -12.85 22.41 -11.14
C HIS A 119 -13.76 21.19 -10.95
N MET A 120 -15.08 21.40 -10.96
CA MET A 120 -16.06 20.33 -10.75
C MET A 120 -16.00 19.21 -11.79
N ASP A 121 -15.37 19.40 -12.94
CA ASP A 121 -15.20 18.38 -13.99
C ASP A 121 -14.25 17.24 -13.60
N ILE A 122 -13.31 17.49 -12.67
CA ILE A 122 -12.31 16.52 -12.21
C ILE A 122 -12.65 15.88 -10.87
N TYR A 123 -13.62 16.40 -10.11
CA TYR A 123 -14.00 15.88 -8.81
C TYR A 123 -15.29 15.04 -8.85
N ASP A 124 -15.30 13.95 -8.10
CA ASP A 124 -16.51 13.19 -7.76
C ASP A 124 -16.95 13.58 -6.34
N THR A 125 -17.94 14.48 -6.25
CA THR A 125 -18.56 14.94 -5.00
C THR A 125 -19.90 14.26 -4.70
N SER A 126 -20.20 13.15 -5.38
CA SER A 126 -21.50 12.48 -5.27
C SER A 126 -21.79 11.85 -3.91
N ASP A 127 -20.77 11.74 -3.05
CA ASP A 127 -20.88 11.25 -1.67
C ASP A 127 -20.95 12.37 -0.62
N TYR A 128 -21.02 13.63 -1.05
CA TYR A 128 -21.21 14.76 -0.14
C TYR A 128 -22.61 14.75 0.48
N PRO A 129 -22.82 15.42 1.63
CA PRO A 129 -24.15 15.69 2.16
C PRO A 129 -25.03 16.37 1.09
N ARG A 130 -26.31 15.99 1.01
CA ARG A 130 -27.22 16.49 -0.04
C ARG A 130 -27.48 18.00 0.03
N ASP A 131 -27.30 18.56 1.22
CA ASP A 131 -27.41 19.99 1.54
C ASP A 131 -26.10 20.77 1.25
N HIS A 132 -25.00 20.08 0.95
CA HIS A 132 -23.74 20.72 0.61
C HIS A 132 -23.78 21.32 -0.80
N PHE A 133 -23.32 22.56 -0.97
CA PHE A 133 -23.41 23.30 -2.24
C PHE A 133 -22.64 22.63 -3.41
N LEU A 134 -21.56 21.91 -3.11
CA LEU A 134 -20.82 21.09 -4.09
C LEU A 134 -21.43 19.72 -4.42
N PHE A 135 -22.50 19.29 -3.76
CA PHE A 135 -23.07 17.97 -4.01
C PHE A 135 -23.51 17.84 -5.48
N SER A 136 -22.95 16.86 -6.19
CA SER A 136 -23.28 16.60 -7.59
C SER A 136 -23.11 15.13 -7.93
N GLU A 137 -24.10 14.54 -8.61
CA GLU A 137 -23.99 13.17 -9.14
C GLU A 137 -23.39 13.10 -10.55
N SER A 138 -23.01 14.25 -11.14
CA SER A 138 -22.51 14.35 -12.52
C SER A 138 -21.29 13.48 -12.82
N ASN A 139 -20.36 13.36 -11.86
CA ASN A 139 -19.15 12.56 -11.98
C ASN A 139 -19.16 11.27 -11.16
N LYS A 140 -20.32 10.83 -10.68
CA LYS A 140 -20.47 9.66 -9.81
C LYS A 140 -19.82 8.42 -10.45
N LYS A 141 -18.74 7.93 -9.83
CA LYS A 141 -17.96 6.75 -10.30
C LYS A 141 -17.39 6.91 -11.71
N LYS A 142 -17.22 8.14 -12.18
CA LYS A 142 -16.58 8.43 -13.46
C LYS A 142 -15.09 8.15 -13.37
N ILE A 143 -14.55 7.44 -14.35
CA ILE A 143 -13.13 7.05 -14.37
C ILE A 143 -12.26 8.31 -14.47
N GLY A 144 -11.22 8.38 -13.64
CA GLY A 144 -10.24 9.47 -13.64
C GLY A 144 -10.66 10.69 -12.81
N CYS A 145 -11.89 10.73 -12.28
CA CYS A 145 -12.29 11.76 -11.32
C CYS A 145 -11.78 11.42 -9.92
N PHE A 146 -11.40 12.46 -9.17
CA PHE A 146 -10.89 12.35 -7.81
C PHE A 146 -12.04 12.52 -6.82
N LYS A 147 -12.15 11.57 -5.91
CA LYS A 147 -13.14 11.62 -4.83
C LYS A 147 -12.47 12.12 -3.55
N ASP A 148 -13.16 13.01 -2.83
CA ASP A 148 -12.81 13.32 -1.45
C ASP A 148 -13.30 12.19 -0.52
N GLU A 149 -12.35 11.48 0.10
CA GLU A 149 -12.63 10.33 0.96
C GLU A 149 -13.37 10.69 2.25
N LEU A 150 -13.30 11.94 2.71
CA LEU A 150 -13.90 12.37 3.97
C LEU A 150 -15.29 12.98 3.81
N HIS A 151 -15.76 13.15 2.57
CA HIS A 151 -17.11 13.62 2.23
C HIS A 151 -17.39 15.02 2.80
N SER A 152 -16.61 16.03 2.38
CA SER A 152 -16.70 17.44 2.85
C SER A 152 -16.31 17.67 4.31
N LYS A 153 -15.60 16.72 4.92
CA LYS A 153 -15.13 16.86 6.30
C LYS A 153 -13.61 17.08 6.31
N PRO A 154 -13.11 18.19 6.85
CA PRO A 154 -11.68 18.47 6.84
C PRO A 154 -10.89 17.50 7.73
N ILE A 155 -9.61 17.34 7.39
CA ILE A 155 -8.63 16.65 8.23
C ILE A 155 -8.18 17.64 9.30
N TYR A 156 -8.22 17.23 10.57
CA TYR A 156 -7.68 18.03 11.68
C TYR A 156 -6.20 17.78 11.90
N GLU A 157 -5.77 16.53 11.70
CA GLU A 157 -4.38 16.14 11.89
C GLU A 157 -4.02 14.93 11.02
N PHE A 158 -2.83 14.99 10.43
CA PHE A 158 -2.22 13.91 9.69
C PHE A 158 -0.87 13.55 10.31
N ILE A 159 -0.61 12.26 10.50
CA ILE A 159 0.69 11.77 10.97
C ILE A 159 1.14 10.62 10.07
N GLY A 160 2.16 10.87 9.25
CA GLY A 160 2.83 9.86 8.44
C GLY A 160 4.14 9.42 9.10
N LEU A 161 4.30 8.11 9.34
CA LEU A 161 5.55 7.56 9.87
C LEU A 161 6.43 6.94 8.77
N ARG A 162 5.81 6.23 7.83
CA ARG A 162 6.48 5.60 6.67
C ARG A 162 5.45 5.19 5.62
N PRO A 163 5.86 4.77 4.40
CA PRO A 163 4.94 4.27 3.39
C PRO A 163 3.98 3.20 3.93
N LYS A 164 2.68 3.45 3.77
CA LYS A 164 1.58 2.57 4.27
C LYS A 164 1.56 2.43 5.80
N MET A 165 2.03 3.46 6.51
CA MET A 165 1.93 3.61 7.96
C MET A 165 1.65 5.08 8.32
N TYR A 166 0.38 5.39 8.58
CA TYR A 166 -0.07 6.75 8.85
C TYR A 166 -1.39 6.75 9.62
N SER A 167 -1.74 7.90 10.19
CA SER A 167 -3.05 8.13 10.77
C SER A 167 -3.62 9.50 10.38
N ILE A 168 -4.94 9.53 10.17
CA ILE A 168 -5.72 10.72 9.84
C ILE A 168 -6.79 10.88 10.92
N LYS A 169 -6.86 12.07 11.51
CA LYS A 169 -7.88 12.45 12.48
C LYS A 169 -8.82 13.48 11.84
N SER A 170 -10.11 13.20 11.89
CA SER A 170 -11.16 14.11 11.38
C SER A 170 -12.42 14.01 12.24
N GLU A 171 -13.46 14.76 11.90
CA GLU A 171 -14.78 14.67 12.53
C GLU A 171 -15.36 13.24 12.48
N ARG A 172 -15.00 12.46 11.46
CA ARG A 172 -15.46 11.08 11.28
C ARG A 172 -14.68 10.06 12.13
N GLY A 173 -13.70 10.53 12.91
CA GLY A 173 -12.87 9.73 13.78
C GLY A 173 -11.45 9.52 13.24
N GLU A 174 -10.83 8.41 13.64
CA GLU A 174 -9.44 8.11 13.32
C GLU A 174 -9.31 7.02 12.25
N LYS A 175 -8.82 7.37 11.06
CA LYS A 175 -8.33 6.39 10.07
C LYS A 175 -6.89 6.03 10.43
N LYS A 176 -6.61 4.74 10.59
CA LYS A 176 -5.30 4.22 11.02
C LYS A 176 -4.83 3.15 10.05
N THR A 177 -3.64 3.33 9.49
CA THR A 177 -3.02 2.39 8.56
C THR A 177 -1.67 1.97 9.12
N ALA A 178 -1.45 0.67 9.31
CA ALA A 178 -0.16 0.11 9.72
C ALA A 178 0.10 -1.20 8.97
N LYS A 179 0.76 -1.12 7.81
CA LYS A 179 0.98 -2.29 6.96
C LYS A 179 1.73 -3.42 7.69
N GLY A 180 1.13 -4.60 7.64
CA GLY A 180 1.69 -5.82 8.21
C GLY A 180 1.24 -6.10 9.65
N VAL A 181 0.52 -5.18 10.28
CA VAL A 181 -0.17 -5.39 11.57
C VAL A 181 -1.59 -5.89 11.29
N ALA A 182 -2.10 -6.81 12.11
CA ALA A 182 -3.46 -7.29 11.97
C ALA A 182 -4.47 -6.14 12.17
N ARG A 183 -5.48 -6.07 11.29
CA ARG A 183 -6.51 -5.02 11.33
C ARG A 183 -7.18 -4.89 12.70
N SER A 184 -7.54 -6.03 13.31
CA SER A 184 -8.18 -6.05 14.64
C SER A 184 -7.30 -5.48 15.75
N VAL A 185 -5.97 -5.63 15.63
CA VAL A 185 -5.00 -5.04 16.58
C VAL A 185 -4.92 -3.54 16.39
N VAL A 186 -4.85 -3.07 15.14
CA VAL A 186 -4.84 -1.62 14.83
C VAL A 186 -6.13 -0.95 15.33
N GLU A 187 -7.29 -1.56 15.13
CA GLU A 187 -8.57 -1.01 15.57
C GLU A 187 -8.68 -0.96 17.11
N ARG A 188 -8.25 -2.01 17.81
CA ARG A 188 -8.44 -2.12 19.26
C ARG A 188 -7.36 -1.41 20.08
N ASN A 189 -6.09 -1.57 19.69
CA ASN A 189 -4.94 -1.24 20.54
C ASN A 189 -4.20 0.02 20.09
N VAL A 190 -4.36 0.45 18.84
CA VAL A 190 -3.62 1.60 18.30
C VAL A 190 -4.57 2.80 18.18
N ARG A 191 -4.10 3.98 18.58
CA ARG A 191 -4.79 5.28 18.49
C ARG A 191 -3.96 6.27 17.69
N HIS A 192 -4.58 7.36 17.25
CA HIS A 192 -3.87 8.42 16.55
C HIS A 192 -2.69 8.96 17.37
N GLU A 193 -2.90 9.12 18.68
CA GLU A 193 -1.88 9.57 19.63
C GLU A 193 -0.65 8.64 19.66
N ASP A 194 -0.82 7.34 19.44
CA ASP A 194 0.32 6.42 19.40
C ASP A 194 1.23 6.66 18.20
N TYR A 195 0.70 7.15 17.07
CA TYR A 195 1.50 7.59 15.93
C TYR A 195 2.28 8.85 16.27
N ARG A 196 1.63 9.82 16.94
CA ARG A 196 2.29 11.04 17.41
C ARG A 196 3.45 10.72 18.36
N ARG A 197 3.18 9.95 19.40
CA ARG A 197 4.19 9.52 20.38
C ARG A 197 5.31 8.72 19.72
N CYS A 198 4.99 7.86 18.75
CA CYS A 198 5.99 7.10 17.99
C CYS A 198 6.97 8.04 17.26
N ARG A 199 6.46 9.09 16.59
CA ARG A 199 7.26 10.12 15.93
C ARG A 199 8.11 10.91 16.92
N GLU A 200 7.50 11.45 17.96
CA GLU A 200 8.16 12.35 18.92
C GLU A 200 9.23 11.64 19.75
N GLU A 201 8.97 10.40 20.17
CA GLU A 201 9.95 9.61 20.92
C GLU A 201 10.96 8.90 20.03
N LEU A 202 10.77 8.90 18.71
CA LEU A 202 11.55 8.14 17.73
C LEU A 202 11.67 6.64 18.11
N LYS A 203 10.59 6.06 18.62
CA LYS A 203 10.56 4.68 19.13
C LYS A 203 9.54 3.82 18.40
N SER A 204 9.89 2.57 18.18
CA SER A 204 8.95 1.58 17.67
C SER A 204 8.07 1.02 18.78
N THR A 205 6.78 0.85 18.50
CA THR A 205 5.87 0.12 19.38
C THR A 205 5.78 -1.35 18.94
N ARG A 206 5.35 -2.22 19.85
CA ARG A 206 5.12 -3.63 19.55
C ARG A 206 3.77 -4.08 20.07
N GLU A 207 3.09 -4.88 19.26
CA GLU A 207 1.79 -5.45 19.58
C GLU A 207 1.80 -6.96 19.44
N ILE A 208 1.05 -7.61 20.32
CA ILE A 208 0.81 -9.04 20.25
C ILE A 208 -0.32 -9.28 19.26
N GLN A 209 -0.06 -10.13 18.27
CA GLN A 209 -1.08 -10.57 17.33
C GLN A 209 -1.07 -12.09 17.21
N HIS A 210 -2.25 -12.64 16.97
CA HIS A 210 -2.45 -14.06 16.71
C HIS A 210 -2.68 -14.25 15.22
N ARG A 211 -2.00 -15.22 14.61
CA ARG A 211 -2.24 -15.60 13.23
C ARG A 211 -2.26 -17.11 13.08
N ILE A 212 -2.99 -17.58 12.10
CA ILE A 212 -2.89 -18.96 11.64
C ILE A 212 -1.67 -19.05 10.72
N GLN A 213 -0.78 -19.99 11.00
CA GLN A 213 0.39 -20.27 10.19
C GLN A 213 0.39 -21.74 9.81
N SER A 214 0.61 -22.03 8.53
CA SER A 214 0.91 -23.39 8.07
C SER A 214 2.43 -23.60 8.09
N GLU A 215 2.88 -24.63 8.79
CA GLU A 215 4.26 -25.08 8.75
C GLU A 215 4.27 -26.61 8.63
N ASN A 216 4.98 -27.12 7.62
CA ASN A 216 5.01 -28.55 7.28
C ASN A 216 3.60 -29.16 7.15
N HIS A 217 2.71 -28.47 6.45
CA HIS A 217 1.29 -28.82 6.30
C HIS A 217 0.47 -28.93 7.60
N LYS A 218 1.05 -28.56 8.75
CA LYS A 218 0.34 -28.47 10.02
C LYS A 218 -0.08 -27.03 10.26
N LEU A 219 -1.39 -26.82 10.40
CA LEU A 219 -1.93 -25.53 10.81
C LEU A 219 -1.73 -25.35 12.31
N LYS A 220 -1.17 -24.20 12.70
CA LYS A 220 -1.03 -23.81 14.09
C LYS A 220 -1.41 -22.35 14.28
N THR A 221 -1.99 -22.06 15.44
CA THR A 221 -2.17 -20.68 15.89
C THR A 221 -0.88 -20.24 16.56
N VAL A 222 -0.27 -19.18 16.03
CA VAL A 222 0.96 -18.62 16.59
C VAL A 222 0.70 -17.24 17.18
N LYS A 223 1.23 -17.01 18.38
CA LYS A 223 1.33 -15.70 19.01
C LYS A 223 2.62 -15.04 18.54
N VAL A 224 2.53 -13.86 17.94
CA VAL A 224 3.68 -13.11 17.43
C VAL A 224 3.71 -11.75 18.11
N ASN A 225 4.85 -11.42 18.72
CA ASN A 225 5.13 -10.05 19.16
C ASN A 225 5.74 -9.28 17.98
N LYS A 226 4.97 -8.40 17.36
CA LYS A 226 5.36 -7.72 16.11
C LYS A 226 5.51 -6.22 16.33
N ILE A 227 6.47 -5.61 15.64
CA ILE A 227 6.56 -4.15 15.54
C ILE A 227 5.26 -3.60 14.91
N ALA A 228 4.56 -2.77 15.66
CA ALA A 228 3.29 -2.19 15.26
C ALA A 228 3.50 -0.85 14.55
N LEU A 229 4.06 0.13 15.26
CA LEU A 229 4.47 1.43 14.72
C LEU A 229 6.00 1.55 14.74
N CYS A 230 6.55 2.31 13.79
CA CYS A 230 7.99 2.57 13.69
C CYS A 230 8.19 3.94 13.03
N ALA A 231 8.89 4.84 13.73
CA ALA A 231 9.20 6.18 13.24
C ALA A 231 10.29 6.18 12.16
N PHE A 232 11.12 5.13 12.11
CA PHE A 232 12.19 5.04 11.13
C PHE A 232 11.68 4.48 9.79
N ASP A 233 11.97 5.22 8.72
CA ASP A 233 11.82 4.80 7.32
C ASP A 233 13.23 4.63 6.72
N ASP A 234 13.54 3.45 6.22
CA ASP A 234 14.86 3.11 5.66
C ASP A 234 15.13 3.75 4.28
N LYS A 235 14.18 4.53 3.78
CA LYS A 235 14.23 5.20 2.47
C LYS A 235 14.30 6.71 2.55
N ARG A 236 14.20 7.27 3.75
CA ARG A 236 14.06 8.70 3.99
C ARG A 236 14.98 9.13 5.13
N TYR A 237 15.56 10.31 4.98
CA TYR A 237 16.30 11.00 6.02
C TYR A 237 15.33 11.93 6.77
N LEU A 238 15.20 11.74 8.08
CA LEU A 238 14.39 12.59 8.96
C LEU A 238 15.16 13.86 9.31
N LEU A 239 14.53 15.03 9.16
CA LEU A 239 15.13 16.33 9.49
C LEU A 239 15.09 16.59 11.00
N ASP A 240 15.84 17.60 11.44
CA ASP A 240 15.99 17.97 12.86
C ASP A 240 14.67 18.37 13.54
N ASP A 241 13.66 18.76 12.75
CA ASP A 241 12.31 19.05 13.24
C ASP A 241 11.50 17.79 13.60
N ASN A 242 12.03 16.59 13.32
CA ASN A 242 11.38 15.29 13.52
C ASN A 242 10.03 15.13 12.82
N VAL A 243 9.74 15.96 11.81
CA VAL A 243 8.49 15.94 11.05
C VAL A 243 8.77 15.71 9.58
N HIS A 244 9.62 16.53 8.99
CA HIS A 244 9.86 16.51 7.56
C HIS A 244 10.93 15.47 7.22
N THR A 245 10.79 14.90 6.02
CA THR A 245 11.73 13.89 5.54
C THR A 245 12.18 14.16 4.12
N LEU A 246 13.45 13.89 3.84
CA LEU A 246 14.05 14.01 2.52
C LEU A 246 14.44 12.64 1.98
N ALA A 247 14.44 12.48 0.66
CA ALA A 247 14.99 11.27 0.04
C ALA A 247 16.52 11.24 0.21
N HIS A 248 17.10 10.06 0.43
CA HIS A 248 18.56 9.94 0.46
C HIS A 248 19.20 10.47 -0.83
N GLY A 249 20.28 11.24 -0.71
CA GLY A 249 20.95 11.90 -1.82
C GLY A 249 20.38 13.28 -2.19
N HIS A 250 19.41 13.79 -1.43
CA HIS A 250 18.95 15.18 -1.57
C HIS A 250 20.05 16.16 -1.16
N TYR A 251 20.21 17.27 -1.89
CA TYR A 251 21.28 18.28 -1.69
C TYR A 251 21.29 18.99 -0.32
N LYS A 252 20.27 18.76 0.51
CA LYS A 252 20.13 19.37 1.85
C LYS A 252 20.52 18.40 2.98
N ILE A 253 20.96 17.19 2.62
CA ILE A 253 21.43 16.13 3.54
C ILE A 253 22.95 16.09 3.49
#